data_AF-A0A7C1B153-F1
#
_entry.id   AF-A0A7C1B153-F1
#
_cell.length_a   1.000
_cell.length_b   1.000
_cell.length_c   1.000
_cell.angle_alpha   90.00
_cell.angle_beta   90.00
_cell.angle_gamma   90.00
#
_symmetry.space_group_name_H-M   'P 1'
#
loop_
_entity.id
_entity.type
_entity.pdbx_description
1 polymer ?
#
loop_
_entity_poly.entity_id
_entity_poly.type
_entity_poly.pdbx_seq_one_letter_code
_entity_poly.pdbx_strand_id
1 'polypeptide(L)' 'MEKITNKTTLAEILKIPGAEKILEKYRLPCLSCPFAKMEIENLKLGDVCRIYDIDEERLIKELNEKIK' A
#
# COMPACT_ATOMS: atom_id res chain seq x y z
N MET A 1 12.14 2.25 -9.74
CA MET A 1 10.68 2.19 -9.59
C MET A 1 10.16 3.62 -9.69
N GLU A 2 8.99 3.83 -10.28
CA GLU A 2 8.40 5.16 -10.35
C GLU A 2 7.85 5.61 -8.99
N LYS A 3 7.55 6.90 -8.88
CA LYS A 3 6.94 7.50 -7.68
C LYS A 3 5.59 6.83 -7.38
N ILE A 4 5.39 6.38 -6.15
CA ILE A 4 4.13 5.78 -5.71
C ILE A 4 3.05 6.86 -5.64
N THR A 5 1.87 6.52 -6.12
CA THR A 5 0.66 7.36 -6.07
C THR A 5 -0.51 6.55 -5.56
N ASN A 6 -1.66 7.19 -5.35
CA ASN A 6 -2.88 6.53 -4.94
C ASN A 6 -3.46 5.55 -5.98
N LYS A 7 -2.98 5.64 -7.23
CA LYS A 7 -3.34 4.70 -8.31
C LYS A 7 -2.45 3.46 -8.35
N THR A 8 -1.32 3.47 -7.65
CA THR A 8 -0.40 2.34 -7.59
C THR A 8 -1.05 1.16 -6.87
N THR A 9 -0.84 -0.03 -7.40
CA THR A 9 -1.42 -1.25 -6.83
C THR A 9 -0.63 -1.73 -5.61
N LEU A 10 -1.28 -2.41 -4.68
CA LEU A 10 -0.62 -3.01 -3.52
C LEU A 10 0.42 -4.05 -3.96
N ALA A 11 0.15 -4.83 -5.01
CA ALA A 11 1.12 -5.77 -5.58
C ALA A 11 2.43 -5.08 -6.01
N GLU A 12 2.36 -3.91 -6.65
CA GLU A 12 3.56 -3.15 -7.02
C GLU A 12 4.31 -2.62 -5.80
N ILE A 13 3.59 -2.12 -4.79
CA ILE A 13 4.18 -1.61 -3.55
C ILE A 13 4.89 -2.73 -2.78
N LEU A 14 4.32 -3.94 -2.73
CA LEU A 14 4.90 -5.09 -2.05
C LEU A 14 6.19 -5.62 -2.69
N LYS A 15 6.48 -5.24 -3.94
CA LYS A 15 7.79 -5.52 -4.56
C LYS A 15 8.92 -4.70 -3.94
N ILE A 16 8.61 -3.63 -3.20
CA ILE A 16 9.61 -2.79 -2.53
C ILE A 16 10.07 -3.49 -1.24
N PRO A 17 11.37 -3.76 -1.08
CA PRO A 17 11.90 -4.32 0.15
C PRO A 17 11.54 -3.48 1.38
N GLY A 18 10.82 -4.09 2.32
CA GLY A 18 10.42 -3.46 3.57
C GLY A 18 9.18 -2.57 3.52
N ALA A 19 8.50 -2.45 2.36
CA ALA A 19 7.22 -1.75 2.29
C ALA A 19 6.13 -2.41 3.15
N GLU A 20 6.16 -3.74 3.30
CA GLU A 20 5.26 -4.49 4.19
C GLU A 20 5.19 -3.91 5.61
N LYS A 21 6.36 -3.58 6.19
CA LYS A 21 6.43 -2.99 7.54
C LYS A 21 5.81 -1.59 7.61
N ILE A 22 5.92 -0.82 6.52
CA ILE A 22 5.28 0.49 6.43
C ILE A 22 3.78 0.27 6.33
N LEU A 23 3.29 -0.58 5.43
CA LEU A 23 1.86 -0.87 5.30
C LEU A 23 1.25 -1.42 6.61
N GLU A 24 1.98 -2.26 7.34
CA GLU A 24 1.59 -2.79 8.65
C GLU A 24 1.50 -1.69 9.73
N LYS A 25 2.44 -0.74 9.75
CA LYS A 25 2.40 0.43 10.64
C LYS A 25 1.12 1.27 10.47
N TYR A 26 0.60 1.34 9.25
CA TYR A 26 -0.67 2.02 8.94
C TYR A 26 -1.89 1.10 9.07
N ARG A 27 -1.71 -0.11 9.61
CA ARG A 27 -2.76 -1.09 9.92
C ARG A 27 -3.59 -1.51 8.71
N LEU A 28 -2.97 -1.64 7.53
CA LEU A 28 -3.66 -2.17 6.34
C LEU A 28 -4.11 -3.62 6.58
N PRO A 29 -5.42 -3.91 6.70
CA PRO A 29 -5.91 -5.26 7.01
C PRO A 29 -5.82 -6.21 5.80
N CYS A 30 -5.62 -5.66 4.60
CA CYS A 30 -5.46 -6.41 3.35
C CYS A 30 -4.19 -7.29 3.30
N LEU A 31 -3.19 -7.04 4.16
CA LEU A 31 -1.98 -7.89 4.24
C LEU A 31 -2.29 -9.28 4.83
N SER A 32 -3.29 -9.38 5.70
CA SER A 32 -3.69 -10.61 6.39
C SER A 32 -5.02 -11.18 5.91
N CYS A 33 -5.79 -10.44 5.11
CA CYS A 33 -7.06 -10.90 4.52
C CYS A 33 -6.83 -11.88 3.36
N PRO A 34 -7.36 -13.13 3.43
CA PRO A 34 -7.22 -14.12 2.36
C PRO A 34 -7.79 -13.65 1.01
N PHE A 35 -8.95 -12.96 1.06
CA PHE A 35 -9.60 -12.43 -0.14
C PHE A 35 -8.80 -11.28 -0.76
N ALA A 36 -8.22 -10.40 0.06
CA ALA A 36 -7.41 -9.30 -0.42
C ALA A 36 -6.12 -9.78 -1.11
N LYS A 37 -5.54 -10.91 -0.66
CA LYS A 37 -4.37 -11.51 -1.32
C LYS A 37 -4.69 -12.00 -2.73
N MET A 38 -5.89 -12.50 -2.98
CA MET A 38 -6.32 -12.96 -4.32
C MET A 38 -6.49 -11.78 -5.28
N GLU A 39 -6.91 -10.61 -4.79
CA GLU A 39 -7.17 -9.41 -5.59
C GLU A 39 -6.05 -8.36 -5.52
N ILE A 40 -4.89 -8.70 -4.93
CA ILE A 40 -3.89 -7.68 -4.56
C ILE A 40 -3.27 -6.95 -5.76
N GLU A 41 -3.33 -7.55 -6.94
CA GLU A 41 -2.94 -6.93 -8.22
C GLU A 41 -3.92 -5.84 -8.68
N ASN A 42 -5.18 -5.89 -8.23
CA ASN A 42 -6.22 -4.93 -8.59
C ASN A 42 -6.46 -3.86 -7.49
N LEU A 43 -5.99 -4.11 -6.27
CA LEU A 43 -6.18 -3.20 -5.13
C LEU A 43 -5.26 -1.99 -5.24
N LYS A 44 -5.85 -0.82 -5.56
CA LYS A 44 -5.14 0.46 -5.55
C LYS A 44 -4.98 0.99 -4.14
N LEU A 45 -3.84 1.61 -3.86
CA LEU A 45 -3.51 2.14 -2.55
C LEU A 45 -4.57 3.14 -2.03
N GLY A 46 -5.04 4.06 -2.89
CA GLY A 46 -6.03 5.07 -2.48
C GLY A 46 -7.38 4.48 -2.12
N ASP A 47 -7.85 3.49 -2.88
CA ASP A 47 -9.12 2.82 -2.59
C ASP A 47 -9.05 2.10 -1.24
N VAL A 48 -7.93 1.42 -0.97
CA VAL A 48 -7.67 0.77 0.31
C VAL A 48 -7.61 1.80 1.45
N CYS A 49 -6.91 2.92 1.25
CA CYS A 49 -6.83 3.96 2.27
C CYS A 49 -8.20 4.55 2.58
N ARG A 50 -9.03 4.78 1.56
CA ARG A 50 -10.40 5.27 1.73
C ARG A 50 -11.31 4.29 2.46
N ILE A 51 -11.25 3.00 2.12
CA ILE A 51 -12.11 1.96 2.72
C ILE A 51 -11.81 1.79 4.21
N TYR A 52 -10.53 1.86 4.58
CA TYR A 52 -10.08 1.61 5.94
C TYR A 52 -9.74 2.87 6.74
N ASP A 53 -10.09 4.06 6.22
CA ASP A 53 -9.85 5.36 6.84
C ASP A 53 -8.37 5.57 7.26
N ILE A 54 -7.47 5.27 6.31
CA ILE A 54 -6.03 5.41 6.47
C ILE A 54 -5.58 6.75 5.88
N ASP A 55 -4.63 7.40 6.54
CA ASP A 55 -3.97 8.62 6.06
C ASP A 55 -3.13 8.34 4.78
N GLU A 56 -3.80 8.46 3.64
CA GLU A 56 -3.25 8.21 2.30
C GLU A 56 -2.02 9.08 2.02
N GLU A 57 -2.09 10.39 2.32
CA GLU A 57 -1.02 11.33 2.00
C GLU A 57 0.26 10.99 2.76
N ARG A 58 0.14 10.71 4.06
CA ARG A 58 1.27 10.37 4.91
C ARG A 58 1.87 9.02 4.52
N LEU A 59 1.03 8.03 4.22
CA LEU A 59 1.48 6.72 3.78
C LEU A 59 2.24 6.79 2.44
N ILE A 60 1.68 7.50 1.45
CA ILE A 60 2.33 7.71 0.15
C ILE A 60 3.69 8.40 0.34
N LYS A 61 3.77 9.40 1.21
CA LYS A 61 5.03 10.10 1.50
C LYS A 61 6.09 9.14 2.05
N GLU A 62 5.74 8.37 3.08
CA GLU A 62 6.67 7.43 3.75
C GLU A 62 7.12 6.29 2.81
N LEU A 63 6.22 5.77 1.98
CA LEU A 63 6.56 4.78 0.96
C LEU A 63 7.51 5.36 -0.11
N ASN A 64 7.29 6.62 -0.53
CA ASN A 64 8.16 7.29 -1.50
C ASN A 64 9.56 7.62 -0.94
N GLU A 65 9.70 7.76 0.39
CA GLU A 65 11.02 7.93 1.02
C GLU A 65 11.88 6.66 0.95
N LYS A 66 11.28 5.48 0.76
CA LYS A 66 12.01 4.20 0.60
C LYS A 66 12.55 3.93 -0.79
N ILE A 67 11.99 4.56 -1.81
CA ILE A 67 12.40 4.35 -3.22
C ILE A 67 13.38 5.41 -3.73
N LYS A 68 13.74 6.39 -2.88
CA LYS A 68 14.87 7.30 -3.10
C LYS A 68 16.18 6.55 -2.96
#